data_AF-A0A5Q4BCT9-F1
#
_entry.id   AF-A0A5Q4BCT9-F1
#
_cell.length_a   1.000
_cell.length_b   1.000
_cell.length_c   1.000
_cell.angle_alpha   90.00
_cell.angle_beta   90.00
_cell.angle_gamma   90.00
#
_symmetry.space_group_name_H-M   'P 1'
#
loop_
_entity.id
_entity.type
_entity.pdbx_description
1 polymer ?
#
loop_
_entity_poly.entity_id
_entity_poly.type
_entity_poly.pdbx_seq_one_letter_code
_entity_poly.pdbx_strand_id
1 'polypeptide(L)'
;MSAELVLAVVAAADLCLKYGKALTVVYRDIKGAEEGVRSKLLLVEAIWSKTAAQVNFLKRVAGVLEEEHCRIHLEILQVLQGKLNISISKIESVVKGGSSGSEVKRWKYARLREAIDDSISELQQWQSIFDPTWYLILRMGNRFIDDELSKQSDELAVETLSLQTSSASSSGNSALASAQDLRHTLKGYGGSAMHISLPENGLEWGTARGVEYSTTVLVKRQGSDKVFAVDTISCRAEYDMLRVRTDAEGLAKKLKRDDIGIFGLLSCKGVVKRKDADTRRLASLSLVFQLPPTFHNTAATPVSLRTHLLRERSFSVSRVLDVAKQLARAVSFVHTVDFVHKNIRPETILVFPDHDSGSPSELGSAFLQGFDSFRNINFHTLKMGDEAWERNLYRHPSRQGLQAQEAYIMQHDVYSLGVCLLEMGLWDSFVLYGSPLDDETKREKVPVPGRRRLGGGLESVPCEVGDIAGKMKVKDELVSLARSRLPLCMGSRYAAVVVTCLTCLDEDTEEFRGEDMQDEDGILVGVRFIEKVLVCLGEIVI
;
A
#
# COMPACT_ATOMS: atom_id res chain seq x y z
N MET A 1 26.87 -13.48 0.44
CA MET A 1 25.80 -14.50 0.53
C MET A 1 26.36 -15.87 0.85
N SER A 2 26.04 -16.40 2.03
CA SER A 2 26.36 -17.78 2.42
C SER A 2 25.47 -18.78 1.68
N ALA A 3 26.05 -19.86 1.14
CA ALA A 3 25.30 -20.97 0.55
C ALA A 3 24.29 -21.58 1.55
N GLU A 4 24.57 -21.48 2.85
CA GLU A 4 23.68 -21.96 3.92
C GLU A 4 22.34 -21.21 3.94
N LEU A 5 22.36 -19.89 3.70
CA LEU A 5 21.14 -19.08 3.71
C LEU A 5 20.21 -19.43 2.54
N VAL A 6 20.78 -19.64 1.35
CA VAL A 6 20.02 -20.10 0.17
C VAL A 6 19.40 -21.47 0.44
N LEU A 7 20.18 -22.41 0.98
CA LEU A 7 19.68 -23.74 1.33
C LEU A 7 18.56 -23.67 2.37
N ALA A 8 18.65 -22.77 3.35
CA ALA A 8 17.59 -22.54 4.33
C ALA A 8 16.29 -22.03 3.69
N VAL A 9 16.37 -21.07 2.75
CA VAL A 9 15.21 -20.58 1.99
C VAL A 9 14.56 -21.70 1.18
N VAL A 10 15.37 -22.49 0.46
CA VAL A 10 14.90 -23.61 -0.35
C VAL A 10 14.21 -24.67 0.52
N ALA A 11 14.82 -25.01 1.67
CA ALA A 11 14.26 -25.98 2.61
C ALA A 11 12.94 -25.49 3.24
N ALA A 12 12.88 -24.21 3.63
CA ALA A 12 11.66 -23.60 4.15
C ALA A 12 10.53 -23.61 3.10
N ALA A 13 10.84 -23.26 1.84
CA ALA A 13 9.89 -23.31 0.74
C ALA A 13 9.36 -24.73 0.51
N ASP A 14 10.23 -25.75 0.54
CA ASP A 14 9.83 -27.16 0.42
C ASP A 14 8.90 -27.60 1.56
N LEU A 15 9.17 -27.17 2.79
CA LEU A 15 8.30 -27.43 3.93
C LEU A 15 6.93 -26.77 3.76
N CYS A 16 6.87 -25.49 3.35
CA CYS A 16 5.61 -24.82 3.07
C CYS A 16 4.80 -25.55 1.99
N LEU A 17 5.43 -25.92 0.87
CA LEU A 17 4.77 -26.65 -0.21
C LEU A 17 4.25 -28.01 0.24
N LYS A 18 5.01 -28.73 1.07
CA LYS A 18 4.60 -30.01 1.66
C LYS A 18 3.39 -29.82 2.58
N TYR A 19 3.42 -28.85 3.49
CA TYR A 19 2.32 -28.62 4.42
C TYR A 19 1.06 -28.12 3.73
N GLY A 20 1.16 -27.18 2.78
CA GLY A 20 -0.05 -26.75 2.08
C GLY A 20 -0.65 -27.83 1.17
N LYS A 21 0.16 -28.73 0.59
CA LYS A 21 -0.37 -29.95 -0.03
C LYS A 21 -1.14 -30.81 0.98
N ALA A 22 -0.58 -31.05 2.16
CA ALA A 22 -1.28 -31.78 3.22
C ALA A 22 -2.58 -31.09 3.63
N LEU A 23 -2.58 -29.76 3.77
CA LEU A 23 -3.77 -28.97 4.05
C LEU A 23 -4.86 -29.16 2.98
N THR A 24 -4.51 -29.08 1.69
CA THR A 24 -5.49 -29.31 0.60
C THR A 24 -6.05 -30.74 0.58
N VAL A 25 -5.24 -31.74 0.92
CA VAL A 25 -5.70 -33.14 1.03
C VAL A 25 -6.70 -33.28 2.17
N VAL A 26 -6.36 -32.77 3.36
CA VAL A 26 -7.25 -32.78 4.54
C VAL A 26 -8.58 -32.10 4.20
N TYR A 27 -8.56 -31.01 3.45
CA TYR A 27 -9.78 -30.31 3.03
C TYR A 27 -10.62 -31.07 2.00
N ARG A 28 -9.98 -31.74 1.03
CA ARG A 28 -10.67 -32.53 0.00
C ARG A 28 -11.33 -33.79 0.56
N ASP A 29 -10.72 -34.37 1.60
CA ASP A 29 -11.20 -35.60 2.24
C ASP A 29 -12.44 -35.38 3.13
N ILE A 30 -12.88 -34.13 3.31
CA ILE A 30 -14.11 -33.80 4.06
C ILE A 30 -15.33 -34.21 3.22
N LYS A 31 -15.99 -35.29 3.63
CA LYS A 31 -17.22 -35.79 2.99
C LYS A 31 -18.48 -35.20 3.64
N GLY A 32 -19.52 -34.97 2.83
CA GLY A 32 -20.84 -34.53 3.30
C GLY A 32 -20.98 -33.03 3.57
N ALA A 33 -20.05 -32.21 3.10
CA ALA A 33 -20.04 -30.77 3.26
C ALA A 33 -21.25 -30.09 2.59
N GLU A 34 -21.99 -29.26 3.34
CA GLU A 34 -23.00 -28.36 2.78
C GLU A 34 -22.38 -27.41 1.75
N GLU A 35 -23.22 -26.86 0.86
CA GLU A 35 -22.79 -25.98 -0.23
C GLU A 35 -21.91 -24.80 0.24
N GLY A 36 -22.21 -24.24 1.42
CA GLY A 36 -21.43 -23.16 2.04
C GLY A 36 -20.02 -23.57 2.45
N VAL A 37 -19.80 -24.82 2.87
CA VAL A 37 -18.46 -25.35 3.18
C VAL A 37 -17.71 -25.64 1.87
N ARG A 38 -18.38 -26.22 0.87
CA ARG A 38 -17.78 -26.49 -0.45
C ARG A 38 -17.26 -25.23 -1.13
N SER A 39 -18.02 -24.13 -1.06
CA SER A 39 -17.59 -22.83 -1.60
C SER A 39 -16.31 -22.31 -0.93
N LYS A 40 -16.21 -22.43 0.40
CA LYS A 40 -15.02 -22.01 1.15
C LYS A 40 -13.81 -22.92 0.89
N LEU A 41 -14.01 -24.21 0.70
CA LEU A 41 -12.94 -25.14 0.32
C LEU A 41 -12.34 -24.76 -1.04
N LEU A 42 -13.19 -24.40 -2.03
CA LEU A 42 -12.72 -23.91 -3.32
C LEU A 42 -11.91 -22.61 -3.18
N LEU A 43 -12.31 -21.72 -2.27
CA LEU A 43 -11.56 -20.50 -1.99
C LEU A 43 -10.19 -20.80 -1.39
N VAL A 44 -10.09 -21.75 -0.45
CA VAL A 44 -8.80 -22.21 0.10
C VAL A 44 -7.91 -22.79 -1.00
N GLU A 45 -8.46 -23.65 -1.87
CA GLU A 45 -7.70 -24.23 -2.99
C GLU A 45 -7.18 -23.14 -3.95
N ALA A 46 -8.01 -22.14 -4.27
CA ALA A 46 -7.62 -21.02 -5.12
C ALA A 46 -6.50 -20.16 -4.48
N ILE A 47 -6.64 -19.83 -3.20
CA ILE A 47 -5.63 -19.08 -2.43
C ILE A 47 -4.32 -19.87 -2.37
N TRP A 48 -4.39 -21.17 -2.03
CA TRP A 48 -3.22 -22.02 -1.94
C TRP A 48 -2.53 -22.21 -3.29
N SER A 49 -3.29 -22.34 -4.39
CA SER A 49 -2.74 -22.43 -5.74
C SER A 49 -1.87 -21.21 -6.07
N LYS A 50 -2.37 -20.00 -5.78
CA LYS A 50 -1.59 -18.75 -5.90
C LYS A 50 -0.34 -18.78 -5.02
N THR A 51 -0.49 -19.10 -3.73
CA THR A 51 0.63 -19.17 -2.78
C THR A 51 1.71 -20.17 -3.22
N ALA A 52 1.30 -21.37 -3.67
CA ALA A 52 2.21 -22.40 -4.12
C ALA A 52 3.01 -21.97 -5.37
N ALA A 53 2.37 -21.27 -6.31
CA ALA A 53 3.07 -20.73 -7.48
C ALA A 53 4.16 -19.72 -7.07
N GLN A 54 3.83 -18.79 -6.17
CA GLN A 54 4.77 -17.81 -5.64
C GLN A 54 5.93 -18.45 -4.86
N VAL A 55 5.65 -19.42 -3.97
CA VAL A 55 6.68 -20.14 -3.19
C VAL A 55 7.59 -20.98 -4.10
N ASN A 56 7.04 -21.64 -5.13
CA ASN A 56 7.85 -22.39 -6.10
C ASN A 56 8.77 -21.48 -6.91
N PHE A 57 8.28 -20.32 -7.34
CA PHE A 57 9.11 -19.34 -8.02
C PHE A 57 10.26 -18.88 -7.12
N LEU A 58 9.95 -18.47 -5.89
CA LEU A 58 10.95 -18.04 -4.91
C LEU A 58 12.02 -19.12 -4.68
N LYS A 59 11.59 -20.39 -4.53
CA LYS A 59 12.51 -21.53 -4.41
C LYS A 59 13.48 -21.62 -5.59
N ARG A 60 13.00 -21.42 -6.82
CA ARG A 60 13.82 -21.51 -8.04
C ARG A 60 14.81 -20.35 -8.17
N VAL A 61 14.41 -19.14 -7.78
CA VAL A 61 15.26 -17.94 -7.89
C VAL A 61 16.14 -17.70 -6.65
N ALA A 62 15.97 -18.46 -5.56
CA ALA A 62 16.68 -18.25 -4.31
C ALA A 62 18.21 -18.14 -4.44
N GLY A 63 18.82 -18.89 -5.37
CA GLY A 63 20.27 -18.86 -5.59
C GLY A 63 20.81 -17.59 -6.26
N VAL A 64 19.94 -16.72 -6.77
CA VAL A 64 20.32 -15.46 -7.42
C VAL A 64 19.82 -14.21 -6.67
N LEU A 65 19.07 -14.40 -5.58
CA LEU A 65 18.63 -13.31 -4.71
C LEU A 65 19.81 -12.78 -3.90
N GLU A 66 19.80 -11.50 -3.53
CA GLU A 66 20.83 -10.99 -2.62
C GLU A 66 20.60 -11.49 -1.19
N GLU A 67 21.62 -11.40 -0.35
CA GLU A 67 21.60 -11.92 1.03
C GLU A 67 20.42 -11.39 1.85
N GLU A 68 20.14 -10.10 1.75
CA GLU A 68 19.06 -9.45 2.49
C GLU A 68 17.66 -9.86 1.98
N HIS A 69 17.53 -10.11 0.67
CA HIS A 69 16.31 -10.69 0.08
C HIS A 69 16.11 -12.13 0.58
N CYS A 70 17.16 -12.95 0.60
CA CYS A 70 17.06 -14.31 1.12
C CYS A 70 16.64 -14.31 2.59
N ARG A 71 17.19 -13.41 3.42
CA ARG A 71 16.86 -13.30 4.84
C ARG A 71 15.39 -12.98 5.05
N ILE A 72 14.86 -11.93 4.42
CA ILE A 72 13.45 -11.54 4.59
C ILE A 72 12.49 -12.63 4.06
N HIS A 73 12.82 -13.26 2.93
CA HIS A 73 12.00 -14.33 2.38
C HIS A 73 12.04 -15.60 3.25
N LEU A 74 13.16 -15.91 3.92
CA LEU A 74 13.22 -17.01 4.87
C LEU A 74 12.27 -16.77 6.05
N GLU A 75 12.29 -15.58 6.65
CA GLU A 75 11.41 -15.21 7.76
C GLU A 75 9.93 -15.32 7.34
N ILE A 76 9.58 -14.80 6.16
CA ILE A 76 8.20 -14.86 5.66
C ILE A 76 7.75 -16.29 5.37
N LEU A 77 8.63 -17.15 4.86
CA LEU A 77 8.32 -18.57 4.67
C LEU A 77 8.12 -19.29 6.01
N GLN A 78 8.91 -18.97 7.04
CA GLN A 78 8.71 -19.51 8.38
C GLN A 78 7.36 -19.11 8.98
N VAL A 79 6.93 -17.85 8.78
CA VAL A 79 5.59 -17.40 9.16
C VAL A 79 4.50 -18.21 8.44
N LEU A 80 4.64 -18.45 7.13
CA LEU A 80 3.71 -19.32 6.38
C LEU A 80 3.68 -20.74 6.96
N GLN A 81 4.86 -21.31 7.22
CA GLN A 81 5.00 -22.65 7.78
C GLN A 81 4.25 -22.77 9.11
N GLY A 82 4.39 -21.78 10.00
CA GLY A 82 3.65 -21.71 11.27
C GLY A 82 2.13 -21.69 11.06
N LYS A 83 1.65 -20.78 10.19
CA LYS A 83 0.23 -20.66 9.85
C LYS A 83 -0.36 -21.95 9.28
N LEU A 84 0.33 -22.59 8.33
CA LEU A 84 -0.09 -23.86 7.74
C LEU A 84 -0.21 -24.97 8.80
N ASN A 85 0.76 -25.08 9.70
CA ASN A 85 0.73 -26.09 10.78
C ASN A 85 -0.44 -25.87 11.76
N ILE A 86 -0.72 -24.61 12.11
CA ILE A 86 -1.85 -24.25 12.97
C ILE A 86 -3.16 -24.64 12.27
N SER A 87 -3.33 -24.29 11.00
CA SER A 87 -4.51 -24.64 10.20
C SER A 87 -4.73 -26.15 10.11
N ILE A 88 -3.70 -26.93 9.76
CA ILE A 88 -3.77 -28.39 9.70
C ILE A 88 -4.21 -28.96 11.05
N SER A 89 -3.58 -28.53 12.15
CA SER A 89 -3.88 -29.01 13.50
C SER A 89 -5.33 -28.71 13.91
N LYS A 90 -5.82 -27.49 13.62
CA LYS A 90 -7.21 -27.09 13.88
C LYS A 90 -8.19 -28.01 13.15
N ILE A 91 -7.99 -28.24 11.85
CA ILE A 91 -8.91 -29.06 11.05
C ILE A 91 -8.87 -30.53 11.47
N GLU A 92 -7.69 -31.10 11.67
CA GLU A 92 -7.54 -32.49 12.11
C GLU A 92 -8.27 -32.75 13.43
N SER A 93 -8.24 -31.79 14.37
CA SER A 93 -8.96 -31.90 15.65
C SER A 93 -10.49 -32.00 15.47
N VAL A 94 -11.02 -31.38 14.40
CA VAL A 94 -12.45 -31.39 14.08
C VAL A 94 -12.84 -32.70 13.36
N VAL A 95 -11.98 -33.17 12.44
CA VAL A 95 -12.22 -34.32 11.55
C VAL A 95 -11.99 -35.68 12.24
N LYS A 96 -10.95 -35.85 13.06
CA LYS A 96 -10.58 -37.14 13.72
C LYS A 96 -11.60 -37.67 14.75
N GLY A 97 -12.80 -37.11 14.85
CA GLY A 97 -13.86 -37.54 15.79
C GLY A 97 -14.99 -38.39 15.19
N GLY A 98 -14.89 -38.81 13.93
CA GLY A 98 -15.84 -39.68 13.23
C GLY A 98 -15.40 -41.15 13.19
N SER A 99 -16.36 -42.09 13.17
CA SER A 99 -16.14 -43.54 13.16
C SER A 99 -15.43 -44.08 11.90
N SER A 100 -15.21 -43.23 10.90
CA SER A 100 -14.49 -43.55 9.67
C SER A 100 -13.69 -42.34 9.16
N GLY A 101 -12.81 -41.77 9.99
CA GLY A 101 -11.67 -40.88 9.63
C GLY A 101 -11.91 -39.56 8.88
N SER A 102 -13.02 -39.39 8.16
CA SER A 102 -13.32 -38.36 7.15
C SER A 102 -14.75 -37.81 7.26
N GLU A 103 -15.61 -38.44 8.07
CA GLU A 103 -16.98 -37.96 8.29
C GLU A 103 -17.05 -36.98 9.47
N VAL A 104 -17.43 -35.74 9.16
CA VAL A 104 -17.67 -34.71 10.16
C VAL A 104 -19.10 -34.83 10.68
N LYS A 105 -19.25 -35.05 11.99
CA LYS A 105 -20.57 -35.11 12.64
C LYS A 105 -21.29 -33.76 12.50
N ARG A 106 -22.61 -33.78 12.28
CA ARG A 106 -23.41 -32.57 12.02
C ARG A 106 -23.21 -31.43 13.04
N TRP A 107 -23.08 -31.76 14.32
CA TRP A 107 -22.89 -30.78 15.39
C TRP A 107 -21.50 -30.09 15.37
N LYS A 108 -20.52 -30.62 14.62
CA LYS A 108 -19.17 -30.03 14.48
C LYS A 108 -19.02 -29.12 13.26
N TYR A 109 -20.02 -29.01 12.38
CA TYR A 109 -19.91 -28.19 11.16
C TYR A 109 -19.65 -26.71 11.44
N ALA A 110 -20.21 -26.16 12.52
CA ALA A 110 -19.93 -24.77 12.92
C ALA A 110 -18.44 -24.54 13.19
N ARG A 111 -17.80 -25.44 13.95
CA ARG A 111 -16.34 -25.38 14.24
C ARG A 111 -15.50 -25.65 13.00
N LEU A 112 -15.96 -26.52 12.10
CA LEU A 112 -15.28 -26.74 10.83
C LEU A 112 -15.28 -25.48 9.97
N ARG A 113 -16.42 -24.80 9.87
CA ARG A 113 -16.56 -23.55 9.13
C ARG A 113 -15.64 -22.47 9.70
N GLU A 114 -15.62 -22.33 11.02
CA GLU A 114 -14.71 -21.42 11.72
C GLU A 114 -13.24 -21.75 11.44
N ALA A 115 -12.84 -23.03 11.51
CA ALA A 115 -11.46 -23.44 11.19
C ALA A 115 -11.07 -23.19 9.72
N ILE A 116 -12.03 -23.29 8.79
CA ILE A 116 -11.82 -22.92 7.38
C ILE A 116 -11.66 -21.41 7.25
N ASP A 117 -12.52 -20.63 7.90
CA ASP A 117 -12.47 -19.16 7.87
C ASP A 117 -11.19 -18.61 8.46
N ASP A 118 -10.72 -19.19 9.57
CA ASP A 118 -9.42 -18.91 10.15
C ASP A 118 -8.32 -19.18 9.12
N SER A 119 -8.33 -20.33 8.46
CA SER A 119 -7.28 -20.71 7.50
C SER A 119 -7.28 -19.80 6.27
N ILE A 120 -8.45 -19.39 5.77
CA ILE A 120 -8.58 -18.40 4.69
C ILE A 120 -7.95 -17.08 5.14
N SER A 121 -8.32 -16.60 6.33
CA SER A 121 -7.84 -15.33 6.89
C SER A 121 -6.32 -15.34 7.09
N GLU A 122 -5.78 -16.43 7.64
CA GLU A 122 -4.35 -16.60 7.89
C GLU A 122 -3.53 -16.62 6.60
N LEU A 123 -4.01 -17.32 5.55
CA LEU A 123 -3.36 -17.37 4.24
C LEU A 123 -3.45 -16.04 3.51
N GLN A 124 -4.60 -15.36 3.55
CA GLN A 124 -4.76 -14.02 2.96
C GLN A 124 -3.89 -12.98 3.67
N GLN A 125 -3.80 -13.03 5.00
CA GLN A 125 -2.91 -12.17 5.77
C GLN A 125 -1.46 -12.40 5.36
N TRP A 126 -1.03 -13.66 5.21
CA TRP A 126 0.32 -13.97 4.71
C TRP A 126 0.55 -13.42 3.30
N GLN A 127 -0.38 -13.62 2.36
CA GLN A 127 -0.27 -13.05 1.01
C GLN A 127 -0.14 -11.53 1.05
N SER A 128 -0.85 -10.87 1.96
CA SER A 128 -0.77 -9.41 2.11
C SER A 128 0.59 -8.89 2.61
N ILE A 129 1.40 -9.76 3.22
CA ILE A 129 2.78 -9.49 3.65
C ILE A 129 3.75 -9.89 2.53
N PHE A 130 3.53 -11.04 1.90
CA PHE A 130 4.39 -11.56 0.85
C PHE A 130 4.30 -10.75 -0.46
N ASP A 131 3.11 -10.30 -0.86
CA ASP A 131 2.91 -9.58 -2.12
C ASP A 131 3.83 -8.34 -2.22
N PRO A 132 3.98 -7.45 -1.22
CA PRO A 132 5.01 -6.39 -1.22
C PRO A 132 6.46 -6.89 -1.42
N THR A 133 6.83 -8.00 -0.78
CA THR A 133 8.22 -8.56 -0.83
C THR A 133 8.54 -9.18 -2.18
N TRP A 134 7.53 -9.78 -2.80
CA TRP A 134 7.58 -10.34 -4.14
C TRP A 134 8.02 -9.29 -5.15
N TYR A 135 7.61 -8.03 -4.98
CA TYR A 135 7.99 -6.96 -5.88
C TYR A 135 9.44 -6.51 -5.77
N LEU A 136 10.11 -6.72 -4.62
CA LEU A 136 11.55 -6.48 -4.51
C LEU A 136 12.34 -7.41 -5.43
N ILE A 137 11.94 -8.69 -5.52
CA ILE A 137 12.52 -9.64 -6.48
C ILE A 137 12.35 -9.13 -7.92
N LEU A 138 11.20 -8.51 -8.23
CA LEU A 138 10.94 -7.97 -9.56
C LEU A 138 11.78 -6.74 -9.90
N ARG A 139 12.32 -6.01 -8.92
CA ARG A 139 13.28 -4.92 -9.16
C ARG A 139 14.67 -5.42 -9.53
N MET A 140 15.05 -6.60 -9.04
CA MET A 140 16.39 -7.14 -9.30
C MET A 140 16.65 -7.31 -10.81
N GLY A 141 17.72 -6.68 -11.32
CA GLY A 141 18.16 -6.71 -12.71
C GLY A 141 18.73 -8.04 -13.20
N ASN A 142 18.15 -9.18 -12.82
CA ASN A 142 18.69 -10.51 -13.10
C ASN A 142 17.98 -11.22 -14.27
N ARG A 143 18.76 -11.73 -15.24
CA ARG A 143 18.26 -12.46 -16.42
C ARG A 143 17.62 -13.81 -16.07
N PHE A 144 18.14 -14.50 -15.07
CA PHE A 144 17.57 -15.77 -14.62
C PHE A 144 16.14 -15.60 -14.10
N ILE A 145 15.86 -14.50 -13.39
CA ILE A 145 14.52 -14.15 -12.93
C ILE A 145 13.59 -13.88 -14.14
N ASP A 146 14.10 -13.27 -15.22
CA ASP A 146 13.33 -13.05 -16.45
C ASP A 146 12.98 -14.39 -17.14
N ASP A 147 13.99 -15.26 -17.29
CA ASP A 147 13.83 -16.58 -17.91
C ASP A 147 12.87 -17.45 -17.10
N GLU A 148 12.91 -17.35 -15.77
CA GLU A 148 12.04 -18.13 -14.88
C GLU A 148 10.57 -17.64 -14.89
N LEU A 149 10.34 -16.32 -15.00
CA LEU A 149 8.99 -15.77 -15.17
C LEU A 149 8.39 -16.16 -16.53
N SER A 150 9.20 -16.13 -17.60
CA SER A 150 8.76 -16.47 -18.96
C SER A 150 8.53 -17.97 -19.18
N LYS A 151 9.40 -18.84 -18.65
CA LYS A 151 9.19 -20.30 -18.71
C LYS A 151 7.85 -20.70 -18.12
N GLN A 152 7.48 -20.10 -16.99
CA GLN A 152 6.19 -20.40 -16.38
C GLN A 152 5.04 -19.84 -17.21
N SER A 153 5.12 -18.62 -17.76
CA SER A 153 4.06 -18.15 -18.66
C SER A 153 3.86 -19.07 -19.87
N ASP A 154 4.94 -19.64 -20.40
CA ASP A 154 4.92 -20.50 -21.59
C ASP A 154 4.46 -21.93 -21.28
N GLU A 155 4.96 -22.56 -20.20
CA GLU A 155 4.48 -23.86 -19.71
C GLU A 155 2.96 -23.80 -19.43
N LEU A 156 2.47 -22.67 -18.92
CA LEU A 156 1.06 -22.42 -18.62
C LEU A 156 0.19 -22.19 -19.88
N ALA A 157 0.73 -21.59 -20.94
CA ALA A 157 0.03 -21.42 -22.22
C ALA A 157 -0.21 -22.76 -22.91
N VAL A 158 0.75 -23.68 -22.82
CA VAL A 158 0.65 -25.04 -23.37
C VAL A 158 -0.33 -25.90 -22.57
N GLU A 159 -0.36 -25.79 -21.24
CA GLU A 159 -1.27 -26.55 -20.39
C GLU A 159 -2.75 -26.12 -20.59
N THR A 160 -2.99 -24.82 -20.75
CA THR A 160 -4.33 -24.23 -21.02
C THR A 160 -4.93 -24.70 -22.36
N LEU A 161 -4.10 -24.98 -23.36
CA LEU A 161 -4.53 -25.56 -24.65
C LEU A 161 -4.91 -27.04 -24.55
N SER A 162 -4.43 -27.75 -23.52
CA SER A 162 -4.57 -29.21 -23.38
C SER A 162 -5.75 -29.66 -22.49
N LEU A 163 -6.30 -28.78 -21.64
CA LEU A 163 -7.36 -29.13 -20.68
C LEU A 163 -8.48 -28.08 -20.66
N GLN A 164 -9.55 -28.31 -21.43
CA GLN A 164 -10.79 -27.49 -21.39
C GLN A 164 -11.67 -27.73 -20.13
N THR A 165 -11.15 -28.36 -19.07
CA THR A 165 -11.97 -28.78 -17.93
C THR A 165 -11.27 -28.54 -16.59
N SER A 166 -11.21 -27.29 -16.12
CA SER A 166 -11.34 -26.92 -14.68
C SER A 166 -11.08 -25.42 -14.48
N SER A 167 -12.08 -24.70 -13.98
CA SER A 167 -12.07 -23.23 -13.79
C SER A 167 -11.33 -22.73 -12.54
N ALA A 168 -10.83 -23.63 -11.68
CA ALA A 168 -10.23 -23.30 -10.39
C ALA A 168 -8.71 -23.01 -10.43
N SER A 169 -7.99 -23.40 -11.48
CA SER A 169 -6.55 -23.20 -11.63
C SER A 169 -6.15 -21.80 -12.11
N SER A 170 -7.10 -20.98 -12.55
CA SER A 170 -6.86 -19.66 -13.16
C SER A 170 -6.30 -18.60 -12.21
N SER A 171 -6.51 -18.74 -10.89
CA SER A 171 -6.21 -17.66 -9.93
C SER A 171 -4.70 -17.52 -9.65
N GLY A 172 -3.96 -18.62 -9.51
CA GLY A 172 -2.50 -18.59 -9.34
C GLY A 172 -1.75 -18.11 -10.59
N ASN A 173 -2.32 -18.39 -11.76
CA ASN A 173 -1.79 -18.00 -13.08
C ASN A 173 -1.79 -16.48 -13.27
N SER A 174 -2.69 -15.75 -12.60
CA SER A 174 -2.78 -14.30 -12.69
C SER A 174 -1.65 -13.56 -11.95
N ALA A 175 -1.14 -14.13 -10.84
CA ALA A 175 -0.14 -13.47 -10.01
C ALA A 175 1.24 -13.40 -10.68
N LEU A 176 1.68 -14.49 -11.32
CA LEU A 176 2.95 -14.54 -12.06
C LEU A 176 2.89 -13.72 -13.36
N ALA A 177 1.77 -13.76 -14.07
CA ALA A 177 1.55 -12.91 -15.25
C ALA A 177 1.54 -11.42 -14.88
N SER A 178 0.86 -11.06 -13.77
CA SER A 178 0.90 -9.72 -13.19
C SER A 178 2.34 -9.31 -12.85
N ALA A 179 3.11 -10.20 -12.22
CA ALA A 179 4.51 -9.96 -11.89
C ALA A 179 5.39 -9.72 -13.12
N GLN A 180 5.22 -10.54 -14.17
CA GLN A 180 5.95 -10.41 -15.42
C GLN A 180 5.64 -9.07 -16.11
N ASP A 181 4.37 -8.68 -16.18
CA ASP A 181 3.94 -7.39 -16.73
C ASP A 181 4.55 -6.20 -15.97
N LEU A 182 4.54 -6.26 -14.64
CA LEU A 182 5.17 -5.23 -13.83
C LEU A 182 6.69 -5.19 -14.06
N ARG A 183 7.35 -6.34 -14.15
CA ARG A 183 8.79 -6.43 -14.39
C ARG A 183 9.18 -5.87 -15.76
N HIS A 184 8.40 -6.12 -16.80
CA HIS A 184 8.58 -5.49 -18.11
C HIS A 184 8.39 -3.97 -18.05
N THR A 185 7.44 -3.50 -17.22
CA THR A 185 7.20 -2.07 -17.01
C THR A 185 8.34 -1.40 -16.23
N LEU A 186 8.86 -2.05 -15.18
CA LEU A 186 9.99 -1.57 -14.38
C LEU A 186 11.26 -1.46 -15.23
N LYS A 187 11.56 -2.46 -16.06
CA LYS A 187 12.75 -2.48 -16.92
C LYS A 187 12.62 -1.63 -18.21
N GLY A 188 11.48 -0.97 -18.44
CA GLY A 188 11.23 -0.15 -19.62
C GLY A 188 11.03 -0.91 -20.93
N TYR A 189 11.09 -2.25 -20.93
CA TYR A 189 10.88 -3.08 -22.14
C TYR A 189 9.45 -3.02 -22.68
N GLY A 190 8.46 -2.64 -21.86
CA GLY A 190 7.05 -2.44 -22.27
C GLY A 190 6.74 -1.07 -22.88
N GLY A 191 7.74 -0.23 -23.11
CA GLY A 191 7.59 1.22 -23.29
C GLY A 191 6.73 1.71 -24.47
N SER A 192 6.51 0.91 -25.52
CA SER A 192 5.93 1.38 -26.79
C SER A 192 4.46 1.05 -27.05
N ALA A 193 3.82 0.15 -26.29
CA ALA A 193 2.45 -0.33 -26.60
C ALA A 193 1.35 0.20 -25.66
N MET A 194 1.69 0.64 -24.44
CA MET A 194 0.67 1.15 -23.50
C MET A 194 0.28 2.60 -23.82
N HIS A 195 -0.87 2.78 -24.45
CA HIS A 195 -1.48 4.10 -24.67
C HIS A 195 -1.94 4.71 -23.33
N ILE A 196 -1.18 5.69 -22.83
CA ILE A 196 -1.49 6.43 -21.59
C ILE A 196 -1.92 7.87 -21.84
N SER A 197 -1.79 8.38 -23.07
CA SER A 197 -2.21 9.75 -23.36
C SER A 197 -3.74 9.78 -23.47
N LEU A 198 -4.41 10.61 -22.69
CA LEU A 198 -5.86 10.77 -22.75
C LEU A 198 -6.20 12.12 -23.39
N PRO A 199 -7.27 12.17 -24.21
CA PRO A 199 -7.69 13.42 -24.83
C PRO A 199 -8.35 14.33 -23.79
N GLU A 200 -8.12 15.64 -23.89
CA GLU A 200 -8.64 16.62 -22.93
C GLU A 200 -10.18 16.67 -22.90
N ASN A 201 -10.82 16.51 -24.06
CA ASN A 201 -12.28 16.43 -24.21
C ASN A 201 -12.88 15.07 -23.82
N GLY A 202 -12.07 14.14 -23.28
CA GLY A 202 -12.54 12.88 -22.74
C GLY A 202 -13.19 13.00 -21.35
N LEU A 203 -13.00 14.15 -20.68
CA LEU A 203 -13.52 14.45 -19.35
C LEU A 203 -14.41 15.69 -19.38
N GLU A 204 -15.50 15.66 -18.62
CA GLU A 204 -16.43 16.78 -18.46
C GLU A 204 -15.95 17.70 -17.34
N TRP A 205 -14.93 18.51 -17.61
CA TRP A 205 -14.31 19.40 -16.61
C TRP A 205 -15.30 20.34 -15.91
N GLY A 206 -16.42 20.70 -16.55
CA GLY A 206 -17.49 21.49 -15.93
C GLY A 206 -18.25 20.77 -14.81
N THR A 207 -18.12 19.45 -14.71
CA THR A 207 -18.69 18.62 -13.64
C THR A 207 -17.71 18.37 -12.49
N ALA A 208 -16.50 18.94 -12.57
CA ALA A 208 -15.45 18.70 -11.58
C ALA A 208 -15.91 19.12 -10.18
N ARG A 209 -15.83 18.18 -9.23
CA ARG A 209 -16.20 18.39 -7.83
C ARG A 209 -15.02 18.09 -6.93
N GLY A 210 -14.60 19.05 -6.11
CA GLY A 210 -13.54 18.85 -5.13
C GLY A 210 -13.91 17.83 -4.06
N VAL A 211 -12.94 17.06 -3.60
CA VAL A 211 -13.03 16.30 -2.36
C VAL A 211 -12.58 17.21 -1.21
N GLU A 212 -13.37 17.30 -0.14
CA GLU A 212 -13.09 18.23 0.96
C GLU A 212 -11.70 17.99 1.56
N TYR A 213 -10.95 19.08 1.78
CA TYR A 213 -9.55 19.12 2.23
C TYR A 213 -8.53 18.45 1.30
N SER A 214 -8.92 17.91 0.14
CA SER A 214 -8.00 17.26 -0.80
C SER A 214 -7.74 18.13 -2.03
N THR A 215 -6.60 17.91 -2.70
CA THR A 215 -6.32 18.48 -4.03
C THR A 215 -6.92 17.63 -5.15
N THR A 216 -7.34 16.39 -4.86
CA THR A 216 -8.02 15.51 -5.81
C THR A 216 -9.42 16.02 -6.13
N VAL A 217 -9.76 16.01 -7.43
CA VAL A 217 -11.11 16.34 -7.92
C VAL A 217 -11.77 15.13 -8.56
N LEU A 218 -13.09 15.03 -8.43
CA LEU A 218 -13.90 14.01 -9.08
C LEU A 218 -14.50 14.58 -10.37
N VAL A 219 -14.30 13.91 -11.51
CA VAL A 219 -14.74 14.39 -12.83
C VAL A 219 -15.44 13.28 -13.58
N LYS A 220 -16.58 13.58 -14.24
CA LYS A 220 -17.27 12.63 -15.11
C LYS A 220 -16.54 12.46 -16.44
N ARG A 221 -16.65 11.27 -17.03
CA ARG A 221 -16.24 11.02 -18.41
C ARG A 221 -17.25 11.64 -19.39
N GLN A 222 -16.74 12.21 -20.48
CA GLN A 222 -17.58 12.75 -21.55
C GLN A 222 -18.59 11.71 -22.06
N GLY A 223 -19.87 12.05 -21.95
CA GLY A 223 -20.98 11.20 -22.43
C GLY A 223 -21.23 9.94 -21.60
N SER A 224 -20.76 9.90 -20.34
CA SER A 224 -20.96 8.76 -19.44
C SER A 224 -21.07 9.21 -17.98
N ASP A 225 -21.86 8.51 -17.17
CA ASP A 225 -21.92 8.76 -15.72
C ASP A 225 -20.71 8.25 -14.94
N LYS A 226 -19.73 7.63 -15.59
CA LYS A 226 -18.51 7.17 -14.93
C LYS A 226 -17.69 8.33 -14.39
N VAL A 227 -17.42 8.30 -13.09
CA VAL A 227 -16.62 9.29 -12.36
C VAL A 227 -15.19 8.80 -12.18
N PHE A 228 -14.23 9.71 -12.31
CA PHE A 228 -12.79 9.48 -12.13
C PHE A 228 -12.24 10.43 -11.07
N ALA A 229 -11.28 9.97 -10.29
CA ALA A 229 -10.44 10.84 -9.46
C ALA A 229 -9.32 11.43 -10.33
N VAL A 230 -9.05 12.72 -10.17
CA VAL A 230 -8.06 13.43 -10.98
C VAL A 230 -7.14 14.25 -10.08
N ASP A 231 -5.84 13.99 -10.19
CA ASP A 231 -4.79 14.81 -9.58
C ASP A 231 -4.11 15.62 -10.68
N THR A 232 -3.90 16.92 -10.44
CA THR A 232 -3.38 17.84 -11.46
C THR A 232 -2.08 18.48 -11.02
N ILE A 233 -1.05 18.31 -11.82
CA ILE A 233 0.25 18.94 -11.68
C ILE A 233 0.23 20.25 -12.48
N SER A 234 0.28 21.38 -11.79
CA SER A 234 0.45 22.69 -12.43
C SER A 234 1.88 22.84 -12.95
N CYS A 235 2.00 23.10 -14.25
CA CYS A 235 3.28 23.26 -14.93
C CYS A 235 3.72 24.72 -14.80
N ARG A 236 4.71 24.99 -13.93
CA ARG A 236 5.26 26.33 -13.71
C ARG A 236 6.58 26.51 -14.46
N ALA A 237 6.98 27.77 -14.68
CA ALA A 237 8.16 28.10 -15.48
C ALA A 237 9.47 27.59 -14.86
N GLU A 238 9.50 27.39 -13.55
CA GLU A 238 10.68 26.93 -12.81
C GLU A 238 10.91 25.41 -12.92
N TYR A 239 9.94 24.67 -13.47
CA TYR A 239 10.02 23.21 -13.59
C TYR A 239 10.63 22.78 -14.93
N ASP A 240 11.45 21.73 -14.89
CA ASP A 240 11.83 21.00 -16.09
C ASP A 240 10.62 20.23 -16.63
N MET A 241 9.98 20.82 -17.63
CA MET A 241 8.74 20.31 -18.22
C MET A 241 8.90 18.96 -18.91
N LEU A 242 10.06 18.68 -19.50
CA LEU A 242 10.32 17.38 -20.13
C LEU A 242 10.36 16.29 -19.06
N ARG A 243 10.99 16.60 -17.94
CA ARG A 243 11.10 15.69 -16.82
C ARG A 243 9.79 15.47 -16.08
N VAL A 244 9.05 16.53 -15.72
CA VAL A 244 7.72 16.38 -15.08
C VAL A 244 6.80 15.52 -15.94
N ARG A 245 6.83 15.72 -17.27
CA ARG A 245 6.08 14.90 -18.21
C ARG A 245 6.55 13.43 -18.19
N THR A 246 7.86 13.20 -18.21
CA THR A 246 8.43 11.84 -18.20
C THR A 246 8.08 11.11 -16.91
N ASP A 247 8.16 11.79 -15.76
CA ASP A 247 7.77 11.25 -14.45
C ASP A 247 6.28 10.91 -14.42
N ALA A 248 5.41 11.81 -14.88
CA ALA A 248 3.97 11.58 -14.91
C ALA A 248 3.58 10.43 -15.85
N GLU A 249 4.18 10.36 -17.03
CA GLU A 249 3.95 9.27 -17.98
C GLU A 249 4.49 7.94 -17.44
N GLY A 250 5.66 7.94 -16.81
CA GLY A 250 6.27 6.77 -16.18
C GLY A 250 5.42 6.24 -15.02
N LEU A 251 5.00 7.13 -14.11
CA LEU A 251 4.13 6.76 -12.99
C LEU A 251 2.79 6.22 -13.50
N ALA A 252 2.16 6.89 -14.47
CA ALA A 252 0.88 6.44 -15.03
C ALA A 252 0.97 5.02 -15.62
N LYS A 253 2.07 4.68 -16.31
CA LYS A 253 2.30 3.31 -16.81
C LYS A 253 2.41 2.31 -15.65
N LYS A 254 3.21 2.61 -14.63
CA LYS A 254 3.41 1.73 -13.47
C LYS A 254 2.12 1.55 -12.63
N LEU A 255 1.26 2.57 -12.59
CA LEU A 255 -0.03 2.53 -11.88
C LEU A 255 -1.21 2.00 -12.72
N LYS A 256 -1.02 1.75 -14.02
CA LYS A 256 -2.08 1.26 -14.92
C LYS A 256 -2.22 -0.26 -14.82
N ARG A 257 -2.81 -0.71 -13.71
CA ARG A 257 -3.06 -2.13 -13.43
C ARG A 257 -4.43 -2.34 -12.81
N ASP A 258 -4.99 -3.52 -12.98
CA ASP A 258 -6.32 -3.85 -12.43
C ASP A 258 -6.23 -4.36 -10.99
N ASP A 259 -5.10 -4.95 -10.60
CA ASP A 259 -4.85 -5.49 -9.26
C ASP A 259 -4.31 -4.44 -8.27
N ILE A 260 -4.02 -3.21 -8.70
CA ILE A 260 -3.33 -2.21 -7.87
C ILE A 260 -4.12 -1.79 -6.62
N GLY A 261 -5.42 -2.03 -6.60
CA GLY A 261 -6.29 -1.80 -5.44
C GLY A 261 -5.87 -2.60 -4.20
N ILE A 262 -5.21 -3.75 -4.36
CA ILE A 262 -4.72 -4.56 -3.23
C ILE A 262 -3.64 -3.83 -2.43
N PHE A 263 -2.97 -2.84 -3.04
CA PHE A 263 -1.97 -1.99 -2.41
C PHE A 263 -2.56 -0.71 -1.80
N GLY A 264 -3.88 -0.51 -1.83
CA GLY A 264 -4.45 0.78 -1.39
C GLY A 264 -4.13 1.92 -2.36
N LEU A 265 -4.10 1.62 -3.66
CA LEU A 265 -3.85 2.59 -4.74
C LEU A 265 -4.94 2.48 -5.82
N LEU A 266 -5.26 3.59 -6.49
CA LEU A 266 -6.22 3.59 -7.59
C LEU A 266 -5.56 3.29 -8.94
N SER A 267 -6.27 2.58 -9.81
CA SER A 267 -5.81 2.25 -11.17
C SER A 267 -5.73 3.51 -12.04
N CYS A 268 -4.52 3.87 -12.48
CA CYS A 268 -4.33 5.00 -13.38
C CYS A 268 -4.74 4.62 -14.81
N LYS A 269 -5.61 5.42 -15.44
CA LYS A 269 -6.02 5.23 -16.85
C LYS A 269 -5.15 5.98 -17.83
N GLY A 270 -4.47 7.02 -17.38
CA GLY A 270 -3.55 7.79 -18.19
C GLY A 270 -3.38 9.23 -17.73
N VAL A 271 -2.79 10.03 -18.61
CA VAL A 271 -2.44 11.43 -18.40
C VAL A 271 -3.16 12.29 -19.44
N VAL A 272 -3.91 13.28 -18.99
CA VAL A 272 -4.42 14.36 -19.82
C VAL A 272 -3.43 15.52 -19.80
N LYS A 273 -3.12 16.07 -20.98
CA LYS A 273 -2.21 17.20 -21.15
C LYS A 273 -3.00 18.43 -21.55
N ARG A 274 -3.02 19.46 -20.71
CA ARG A 274 -3.64 20.74 -21.03
C ARG A 274 -2.57 21.72 -21.47
N LYS A 275 -2.78 22.35 -22.63
CA LYS A 275 -1.94 23.46 -23.08
C LYS A 275 -2.64 24.77 -22.80
N ASP A 276 -1.85 25.77 -22.46
CA ASP A 276 -2.32 27.15 -22.37
C ASP A 276 -2.81 27.62 -23.75
N ALA A 277 -3.94 28.32 -23.77
CA ALA A 277 -4.61 28.72 -25.01
C ALA A 277 -3.74 29.70 -25.82
N ASP A 278 -3.09 30.64 -25.12
CA ASP A 278 -2.36 31.74 -25.73
C ASP A 278 -0.93 31.34 -26.10
N THR A 279 -0.20 30.79 -25.14
CA THR A 279 1.23 30.46 -25.30
C THR A 279 1.47 29.10 -25.96
N ARG A 280 0.44 28.25 -26.06
CA ARG A 280 0.51 26.84 -26.52
C ARG A 280 1.49 25.97 -25.73
N ARG A 281 2.01 26.47 -24.60
CA ARG A 281 2.88 25.74 -23.69
C ARG A 281 2.06 24.79 -22.82
N LEU A 282 2.69 23.75 -22.29
CA LEU A 282 2.03 22.82 -21.39
C LEU A 282 1.71 23.54 -20.07
N ALA A 283 0.42 23.66 -19.74
CA ALA A 283 -0.08 24.37 -18.56
C ALA A 283 -0.31 23.42 -17.39
N SER A 284 -0.79 22.20 -17.65
CA SER A 284 -0.95 21.19 -16.62
C SER A 284 -0.91 19.76 -17.18
N LEU A 285 -0.61 18.83 -16.27
CA LEU A 285 -0.71 17.39 -16.49
C LEU A 285 -1.69 16.82 -15.45
N SER A 286 -2.73 16.14 -15.89
CA SER A 286 -3.74 15.56 -15.01
C SER A 286 -3.68 14.03 -15.09
N LEU A 287 -3.38 13.38 -13.97
CA LEU A 287 -3.42 11.93 -13.83
C LEU A 287 -4.87 11.51 -13.54
N VAL A 288 -5.39 10.57 -14.33
CA VAL A 288 -6.79 10.13 -14.26
C VAL A 288 -6.87 8.74 -13.66
N PHE A 289 -7.56 8.61 -12.53
CA PHE A 289 -7.66 7.38 -11.75
C PHE A 289 -9.09 6.85 -11.74
N GLN A 290 -9.22 5.55 -11.97
CA GLN A 290 -10.50 4.86 -11.89
C GLN A 290 -10.85 4.61 -10.42
N LEU A 291 -12.07 4.98 -10.02
CA LEU A 291 -12.62 4.64 -8.71
C LEU A 291 -12.89 3.12 -8.61
N PRO A 292 -12.90 2.51 -7.42
CA PRO A 292 -13.21 1.08 -7.31
C PRO A 292 -14.60 0.77 -7.91
N PRO A 293 -14.81 -0.39 -8.57
CA PRO A 293 -16.03 -0.68 -9.32
C PRO A 293 -17.33 -0.55 -8.52
N THR A 294 -17.25 -0.81 -7.21
CA THR A 294 -18.33 -0.65 -6.24
C THR A 294 -18.88 0.78 -6.15
N PHE A 295 -18.11 1.79 -6.57
CA PHE A 295 -18.45 3.21 -6.48
C PHE A 295 -18.73 3.87 -7.84
N HIS A 296 -18.75 3.10 -8.94
CA HIS A 296 -19.05 3.66 -10.26
C HIS A 296 -20.49 4.17 -10.41
N ASN A 297 -21.43 3.63 -9.64
CA ASN A 297 -22.87 3.86 -9.79
C ASN A 297 -23.58 4.27 -8.48
N THR A 298 -22.84 4.47 -7.38
CA THR A 298 -23.44 4.86 -6.10
C THR A 298 -23.35 6.38 -5.90
N ALA A 299 -24.35 6.97 -5.23
CA ALA A 299 -24.30 8.38 -4.81
C ALA A 299 -23.24 8.65 -3.73
N ALA A 300 -22.66 7.58 -3.17
CA ALA A 300 -21.65 7.64 -2.13
C ALA A 300 -20.30 7.99 -2.75
N THR A 301 -19.72 9.07 -2.28
CA THR A 301 -18.48 9.63 -2.85
C THR A 301 -17.35 9.56 -1.85
N PRO A 302 -16.11 9.37 -2.30
CA PRO A 302 -14.97 9.31 -1.39
C PRO A 302 -14.83 10.63 -0.65
N VAL A 303 -14.35 10.53 0.59
CA VAL A 303 -13.99 11.67 1.44
C VAL A 303 -12.53 11.53 1.84
N SER A 304 -11.85 12.63 2.15
CA SER A 304 -10.49 12.55 2.67
C SER A 304 -10.50 11.98 4.10
N LEU A 305 -9.40 11.33 4.50
CA LEU A 305 -9.19 10.93 5.88
C LEU A 305 -9.23 12.14 6.82
N ARG A 306 -8.75 13.31 6.37
CA ARG A 306 -8.89 14.57 7.11
C ARG A 306 -10.35 14.84 7.48
N THR A 307 -11.28 14.71 6.53
CA THR A 307 -12.71 14.88 6.81
C THR A 307 -13.20 13.91 7.90
N HIS A 308 -12.71 12.67 7.92
CA HIS A 308 -13.07 11.71 8.96
C HIS A 308 -12.51 12.10 10.33
N LEU A 309 -11.23 12.50 10.40
CA LEU A 309 -10.57 12.91 11.65
C LEU A 309 -11.19 14.17 12.27
N LEU A 310 -11.76 15.06 11.45
CA LEU A 310 -12.44 16.26 11.92
C LEU A 310 -13.89 16.02 12.38
N ARG A 311 -14.48 14.86 12.05
CA ARG A 311 -15.82 14.50 12.51
C ARG A 311 -15.69 13.88 13.90
N GLU A 312 -16.59 14.24 14.81
CA GLU A 312 -16.70 13.61 16.14
C GLU A 312 -17.32 12.19 16.01
N ARG A 313 -16.60 11.28 15.35
CA ARG A 313 -16.95 9.87 15.18
C ARG A 313 -15.76 9.01 15.57
N SER A 314 -16.03 7.97 16.36
CA SER A 314 -15.07 6.91 16.66
C SER A 314 -15.27 5.73 15.72
N PHE A 315 -14.20 5.02 15.43
CA PHE A 315 -14.20 3.78 14.67
C PHE A 315 -13.52 2.69 15.49
N SER A 316 -13.77 1.42 15.14
CA SER A 316 -13.10 0.30 15.81
C SER A 316 -11.60 0.33 15.53
N VAL A 317 -10.81 -0.07 16.53
CA VAL A 317 -9.35 -0.19 16.42
C VAL A 317 -8.96 -1.08 15.24
N SER A 318 -9.71 -2.17 15.01
CA SER A 318 -9.52 -3.08 13.87
C SER A 318 -9.61 -2.34 12.54
N ARG A 319 -10.57 -1.43 12.39
CA ARG A 319 -10.72 -0.71 11.12
C ARG A 319 -9.67 0.37 10.91
N VAL A 320 -9.27 1.05 11.98
CA VAL A 320 -8.13 1.98 11.95
C VAL A 320 -6.86 1.24 11.54
N LEU A 321 -6.63 0.04 12.10
CA LEU A 321 -5.50 -0.82 11.74
C LEU A 321 -5.54 -1.27 10.27
N ASP A 322 -6.72 -1.59 9.73
CA ASP A 322 -6.86 -1.95 8.31
C ASP A 322 -6.46 -0.80 7.38
N VAL A 323 -6.92 0.42 7.69
CA VAL A 323 -6.55 1.62 6.92
C VAL A 323 -5.05 1.91 7.05
N ALA A 324 -4.47 1.75 8.23
CA ALA A 324 -3.02 1.85 8.43
C ALA A 324 -2.23 0.84 7.57
N LYS A 325 -2.68 -0.42 7.52
CA LYS A 325 -2.09 -1.47 6.67
C LYS A 325 -2.22 -1.12 5.18
N GLN A 326 -3.37 -0.61 4.73
CA GLN A 326 -3.58 -0.17 3.35
C GLN A 326 -2.63 0.97 2.97
N LEU A 327 -2.48 1.98 3.83
CA LEU A 327 -1.58 3.10 3.60
C LEU A 327 -0.11 2.64 3.51
N ALA A 328 0.34 1.77 4.43
CA ALA A 328 1.71 1.25 4.39
C ALA A 328 1.99 0.45 3.11
N ARG A 329 1.02 -0.34 2.62
CA ARG A 329 1.14 -1.07 1.35
C ARG A 329 1.24 -0.11 0.16
N ALA A 330 0.50 0.99 0.17
CA ALA A 330 0.53 1.99 -0.90
C ALA A 330 1.91 2.64 -0.98
N VAL A 331 2.48 3.03 0.16
CA VAL A 331 3.84 3.60 0.24
C VAL A 331 4.88 2.60 -0.26
N SER A 332 4.82 1.34 0.18
CA SER A 332 5.74 0.29 -0.28
C SER A 332 5.67 0.07 -1.79
N PHE A 333 4.47 0.08 -2.38
CA PHE A 333 4.32 -0.08 -3.82
C PHE A 333 4.92 1.12 -4.57
N VAL A 334 4.65 2.35 -4.12
CA VAL A 334 5.23 3.57 -4.72
C VAL A 334 6.75 3.53 -4.71
N HIS A 335 7.36 3.10 -3.59
CA HIS A 335 8.82 2.96 -3.48
C HIS A 335 9.38 1.86 -4.39
N THR A 336 8.68 0.73 -4.47
CA THR A 336 9.02 -0.38 -5.38
C THR A 336 9.08 0.08 -6.85
N VAL A 337 8.20 1.00 -7.24
CA VAL A 337 8.15 1.50 -8.61
C VAL A 337 9.10 2.69 -8.87
N ASP A 338 10.12 2.88 -8.03
CA ASP A 338 11.14 3.93 -8.14
C ASP A 338 10.58 5.36 -8.00
N PHE A 339 9.50 5.53 -7.24
CA PHE A 339 8.92 6.83 -6.96
C PHE A 339 8.92 7.13 -5.47
N VAL A 340 8.98 8.43 -5.15
CA VAL A 340 8.65 8.97 -3.83
C VAL A 340 7.37 9.79 -3.92
N HIS A 341 6.48 9.62 -2.94
CA HIS A 341 5.17 10.26 -2.93
C HIS A 341 5.25 11.71 -2.51
N LYS A 342 6.10 12.13 -1.55
CA LYS A 342 6.29 13.55 -1.15
C LYS A 342 5.09 14.31 -0.57
N ASN A 343 3.89 13.74 -0.60
CA ASN A 343 2.65 14.39 -0.17
C ASN A 343 1.75 13.43 0.64
N ILE A 344 2.32 12.56 1.47
CA ILE A 344 1.55 11.65 2.33
C ILE A 344 1.01 12.44 3.53
N ARG A 345 -0.32 12.55 3.64
CA ARG A 345 -1.05 13.27 4.69
C ARG A 345 -2.54 12.89 4.69
N PRO A 346 -3.32 13.16 5.75
CA PRO A 346 -4.74 12.79 5.77
C PRO A 346 -5.59 13.37 4.62
N GLU A 347 -5.18 14.51 4.06
CA GLU A 347 -5.81 15.13 2.90
C GLU A 347 -5.62 14.37 1.59
N THR A 348 -4.57 13.55 1.49
CA THR A 348 -4.22 12.77 0.30
C THR A 348 -4.60 11.30 0.43
N ILE A 349 -5.38 10.94 1.46
CA ILE A 349 -5.89 9.59 1.67
C ILE A 349 -7.39 9.64 1.45
N LEU A 350 -7.87 9.01 0.39
CA LEU A 350 -9.30 8.91 0.07
C LEU A 350 -9.90 7.67 0.74
N VAL A 351 -10.90 7.89 1.59
CA VAL A 351 -11.68 6.84 2.22
C VAL A 351 -13.00 6.70 1.48
N PHE A 352 -13.26 5.50 0.97
CA PHE A 352 -14.51 5.16 0.32
C PHE A 352 -15.41 4.45 1.32
N PRO A 353 -16.70 4.77 1.42
CA PRO A 353 -17.60 4.17 2.40
C PRO A 353 -17.77 2.66 2.18
N ASP A 354 -17.88 1.90 3.26
CA ASP A 354 -18.13 0.46 3.17
C ASP A 354 -19.62 0.21 2.84
N HIS A 355 -19.88 -0.57 1.79
CA HIS A 355 -21.25 -0.91 1.35
C HIS A 355 -21.70 -2.29 1.82
N ASP A 356 -20.76 -3.14 2.26
CA ASP A 356 -21.05 -4.51 2.69
C ASP A 356 -21.39 -4.58 4.18
N SER A 357 -20.98 -3.57 4.96
CA SER A 357 -21.47 -3.36 6.31
C SER A 357 -22.89 -2.79 6.24
N GLY A 358 -23.90 -3.52 6.73
CA GLY A 358 -25.26 -3.01 6.91
C GLY A 358 -25.39 -1.78 7.82
N SER A 359 -24.26 -1.17 8.24
CA SER A 359 -24.15 0.07 8.97
C SER A 359 -23.42 1.13 8.10
N PRO A 360 -24.03 2.29 7.78
CA PRO A 360 -23.38 3.41 7.07
C PRO A 360 -22.37 4.19 7.94
N SER A 361 -21.89 3.57 9.02
CA SER A 361 -21.08 4.19 10.07
C SER A 361 -19.64 3.67 10.13
N GLU A 362 -19.26 2.73 9.28
CA GLU A 362 -17.91 2.15 9.29
C GLU A 362 -16.96 2.94 8.37
N LEU A 363 -15.73 3.13 8.85
CA LEU A 363 -14.64 3.67 8.05
C LEU A 363 -14.40 2.67 6.92
N GLY A 364 -14.48 3.07 5.65
CA GLY A 364 -14.35 2.11 4.57
C GLY A 364 -12.90 1.90 4.12
N SER A 365 -12.69 1.48 2.87
CA SER A 365 -11.34 1.25 2.33
C SER A 365 -10.65 2.57 1.98
N ALA A 366 -9.36 2.66 2.30
CA ALA A 366 -8.53 3.83 2.06
C ALA A 366 -7.58 3.62 0.87
N PHE A 367 -7.41 4.69 0.08
CA PHE A 367 -6.52 4.73 -1.06
C PHE A 367 -5.65 5.97 -1.02
N LEU A 368 -4.34 5.81 -1.20
CA LEU A 368 -3.40 6.91 -1.31
C LEU A 368 -3.56 7.59 -2.68
N GLN A 369 -3.72 8.90 -2.65
CA GLN A 369 -3.90 9.80 -3.79
C GLN A 369 -3.01 11.04 -3.57
N GLY A 370 -3.23 12.15 -4.28
CA GLY A 370 -2.36 13.32 -4.14
C GLY A 370 -1.04 13.15 -4.89
N PHE A 371 -1.10 12.50 -6.05
CA PHE A 371 0.00 12.45 -7.03
C PHE A 371 0.09 13.78 -7.81
N ASP A 372 -0.13 14.92 -7.14
CA ASP A 372 0.12 16.27 -7.64
C ASP A 372 1.55 16.76 -7.30
N SER A 373 2.16 16.10 -6.32
CA SER A 373 3.58 16.21 -6.00
C SER A 373 4.12 14.79 -5.83
N PHE A 374 4.98 14.32 -6.73
CA PHE A 374 5.72 13.06 -6.65
C PHE A 374 7.00 13.21 -7.47
N ARG A 375 7.91 12.23 -7.40
CA ARG A 375 9.17 12.29 -8.15
C ARG A 375 9.73 10.88 -8.37
N ASN A 376 10.27 10.60 -9.55
CA ASN A 376 11.09 9.40 -9.72
C ASN A 376 12.44 9.56 -9.00
N ILE A 377 12.84 8.56 -8.24
CA ILE A 377 14.02 8.61 -7.36
C ILE A 377 15.31 8.95 -8.12
N ASN A 378 15.42 8.53 -9.38
CA ASN A 378 16.62 8.65 -10.23
C ASN A 378 16.91 10.07 -10.72
N PHE A 379 16.02 11.04 -10.46
CA PHE A 379 16.21 12.40 -10.96
C PHE A 379 16.35 13.45 -9.83
N HIS A 380 17.21 14.47 -10.00
CA HIS A 380 17.53 15.47 -8.95
C HIS A 380 16.33 16.15 -8.25
N THR A 381 16.36 16.31 -6.93
CA THR A 381 15.34 17.12 -6.23
C THR A 381 15.56 18.61 -6.51
N LEU A 382 14.48 19.35 -6.81
CA LEU A 382 14.56 20.81 -6.92
C LEU A 382 14.79 21.49 -5.56
N LYS A 383 14.74 20.73 -4.46
CA LYS A 383 14.82 21.21 -3.06
C LYS A 383 13.84 22.35 -2.72
N MET A 384 12.87 22.62 -3.57
CA MET A 384 11.78 23.56 -3.28
C MET A 384 10.79 22.93 -2.31
N GLY A 385 10.40 23.71 -1.30
CA GLY A 385 9.31 23.42 -0.39
C GLY A 385 8.31 24.58 -0.34
N ASP A 386 7.49 24.59 0.70
CA ASP A 386 6.54 25.68 0.98
C ASP A 386 6.54 25.99 2.49
N GLU A 387 5.98 27.14 2.84
CA GLU A 387 5.84 27.60 4.24
C GLU A 387 4.52 27.14 4.87
N ALA A 388 3.78 26.25 4.21
CA ALA A 388 2.52 25.75 4.71
C ALA A 388 2.76 24.83 5.92
N TRP A 389 2.66 25.40 7.13
CA TRP A 389 3.00 24.73 8.38
C TRP A 389 2.21 23.41 8.55
N GLU A 390 0.95 23.39 8.10
CA GLU A 390 0.05 22.24 8.19
C GLU A 390 0.47 21.09 7.28
N ARG A 391 1.27 21.37 6.25
CA ARG A 391 1.94 20.36 5.42
C ARG A 391 3.29 19.98 6.01
N ASN A 392 4.02 20.96 6.55
CA ASN A 392 5.33 20.75 7.15
C ASN A 392 5.30 19.81 8.37
N LEU A 393 4.18 19.72 9.10
CA LEU A 393 4.00 18.73 10.17
C LEU A 393 4.25 17.29 9.70
N TYR A 394 3.85 16.96 8.46
CA TYR A 394 4.01 15.64 7.86
C TYR A 394 5.35 15.49 7.14
N ARG A 395 6.19 16.52 7.08
CA ARG A 395 7.50 16.49 6.45
C ARG A 395 8.59 16.41 7.52
N HIS A 396 9.62 15.62 7.26
CA HIS A 396 10.77 15.55 8.15
C HIS A 396 11.39 16.95 8.35
N PRO A 397 11.87 17.31 9.56
CA PRO A 397 12.44 18.62 9.85
C PRO A 397 13.48 19.13 8.84
N SER A 398 14.36 18.26 8.32
CA SER A 398 15.37 18.62 7.29
C SER A 398 14.79 19.03 5.93
N ARG A 399 13.49 18.79 5.72
CA ARG A 399 12.74 19.03 4.49
C ARG A 399 11.66 20.12 4.60
N GLN A 400 11.54 20.79 5.74
CA GLN A 400 10.56 21.86 5.96
C GLN A 400 11.12 23.24 5.56
N GLY A 401 10.26 24.08 4.97
CA GLY A 401 10.58 25.47 4.56
C GLY A 401 10.75 25.63 3.05
N LEU A 402 10.98 26.87 2.59
CA LEU A 402 11.09 27.23 1.16
C LEU A 402 12.23 26.51 0.44
N GLN A 403 13.36 26.35 1.12
CA GLN A 403 14.53 25.64 0.62
C GLN A 403 14.84 24.48 1.57
N ALA A 404 14.62 23.27 1.10
CA ALA A 404 14.97 22.07 1.84
C ALA A 404 16.49 21.86 1.82
N GLN A 405 17.04 21.46 2.96
CA GLN A 405 18.49 21.32 3.13
C GLN A 405 19.02 20.09 2.38
N GLU A 406 18.28 18.98 2.46
CA GLU A 406 18.71 17.68 1.95
C GLU A 406 18.02 17.30 0.65
N ALA A 407 18.45 16.19 0.02
CA ALA A 407 17.70 15.60 -1.08
C ALA A 407 16.46 14.85 -0.56
N TYR A 408 15.38 14.75 -1.33
CA TYR A 408 14.21 13.97 -0.89
C TYR A 408 14.45 12.49 -1.16
N ILE A 409 14.69 11.67 -0.14
CA ILE A 409 14.78 10.19 -0.21
C ILE A 409 13.52 9.48 0.30
N MET A 410 13.42 8.16 0.12
CA MET A 410 12.25 7.35 0.50
C MET A 410 11.91 7.43 1.99
N GLN A 411 12.91 7.52 2.87
CA GLN A 411 12.74 7.65 4.31
C GLN A 411 11.90 8.88 4.70
N HIS A 412 11.87 9.93 3.88
CA HIS A 412 10.97 11.06 4.15
C HIS A 412 9.49 10.69 4.00
N ASP A 413 9.14 9.80 3.06
CA ASP A 413 7.79 9.25 2.98
C ASP A 413 7.49 8.34 4.18
N VAL A 414 8.50 7.62 4.68
CA VAL A 414 8.38 6.78 5.88
C VAL A 414 8.09 7.64 7.12
N TYR A 415 8.76 8.79 7.26
CA TYR A 415 8.43 9.77 8.29
C TYR A 415 6.99 10.27 8.15
N SER A 416 6.57 10.70 6.95
CA SER A 416 5.20 11.16 6.70
C SER A 416 4.15 10.09 7.03
N LEU A 417 4.43 8.83 6.68
CA LEU A 417 3.63 7.68 7.07
C LEU A 417 3.52 7.58 8.60
N GLY A 418 4.63 7.70 9.33
CA GLY A 418 4.65 7.69 10.79
C GLY A 418 3.73 8.73 11.41
N VAL A 419 3.74 9.97 10.89
CA VAL A 419 2.84 11.04 11.35
C VAL A 419 1.38 10.67 11.10
N CYS A 420 1.04 10.16 9.91
CA CYS A 420 -0.33 9.70 9.61
C CYS A 420 -0.76 8.52 10.50
N LEU A 421 0.11 7.53 10.70
CA LEU A 421 -0.18 6.36 11.55
C LEU A 421 -0.42 6.79 13.00
N LEU A 422 0.35 7.74 13.51
CA LEU A 422 0.17 8.33 14.84
C LEU A 422 -1.20 9.01 14.95
N GLU A 423 -1.52 9.88 13.99
CA GLU A 423 -2.75 10.65 13.97
C GLU A 423 -3.99 9.75 13.87
N MET A 424 -3.94 8.72 13.02
CA MET A 424 -4.97 7.69 12.93
C MET A 424 -5.08 6.89 14.23
N GLY A 425 -3.97 6.45 14.80
CA GLY A 425 -3.99 5.61 16.00
C GLY A 425 -4.50 6.34 17.25
N LEU A 426 -4.26 7.66 17.34
CA LEU A 426 -4.86 8.52 18.35
C LEU A 426 -6.29 8.95 18.00
N TRP A 427 -6.66 8.83 16.72
CA TRP A 427 -7.89 9.33 16.11
C TRP A 427 -8.16 10.81 16.47
N ASP A 428 -7.10 11.62 16.42
CA ASP A 428 -7.09 13.01 16.87
C ASP A 428 -6.37 13.89 15.83
N SER A 429 -7.08 14.84 15.23
CA SER A 429 -6.58 15.65 14.12
C SER A 429 -5.54 16.68 14.59
N PHE A 430 -4.33 16.63 14.06
CA PHE A 430 -3.28 17.61 14.35
C PHE A 430 -3.48 18.95 13.65
N VAL A 431 -4.24 18.95 12.55
CA VAL A 431 -4.64 20.14 11.81
C VAL A 431 -6.16 20.26 11.89
N LEU A 432 -6.64 21.39 12.42
CA LEU A 432 -8.05 21.77 12.42
C LEU A 432 -8.27 22.89 11.41
N TYR A 433 -9.52 23.11 11.03
CA TYR A 433 -9.88 24.12 10.04
C TYR A 433 -10.98 25.01 10.62
N GLY A 434 -10.62 26.23 11.00
CA GLY A 434 -11.52 27.21 11.62
C GLY A 434 -11.99 28.28 10.63
N SER A 435 -13.10 28.94 10.95
CA SER A 435 -13.44 30.24 10.35
C SER A 435 -12.48 31.30 10.89
N PRO A 436 -11.98 32.24 10.07
CA PRO A 436 -11.39 33.47 10.60
C PRO A 436 -12.37 34.11 11.59
N LEU A 437 -11.90 34.48 12.77
CA LEU A 437 -12.71 35.08 13.84
C LEU A 437 -13.33 36.44 13.44
N ASP A 438 -12.88 37.04 12.33
CA ASP A 438 -13.17 38.44 12.00
C ASP A 438 -13.83 38.66 10.62
N ASP A 439 -14.22 37.61 9.87
CA ASP A 439 -14.82 37.82 8.55
C ASP A 439 -15.73 36.67 8.07
N GLU A 440 -17.03 36.75 8.39
CA GLU A 440 -18.05 35.82 7.90
C GLU A 440 -18.18 35.78 6.36
N THR A 441 -17.54 36.72 5.64
CA THR A 441 -17.58 36.77 4.16
C THR A 441 -16.50 35.92 3.48
N LYS A 442 -15.48 35.43 4.20
CA LYS A 442 -14.45 34.53 3.65
C LYS A 442 -14.79 33.07 3.95
N ARG A 443 -15.25 32.34 2.92
CA ARG A 443 -15.53 30.89 2.97
C ARG A 443 -14.29 30.00 3.12
N GLU A 444 -13.07 30.56 3.08
CA GLU A 444 -11.84 29.79 3.20
C GLU A 444 -11.56 29.43 4.66
N LYS A 445 -11.59 28.12 4.95
CA LYS A 445 -11.22 27.61 6.28
C LYS A 445 -9.71 27.72 6.45
N VAL A 446 -9.27 28.39 7.51
CA VAL A 446 -7.84 28.57 7.80
C VAL A 446 -7.36 27.39 8.65
N PRO A 447 -6.22 26.76 8.31
CA PRO A 447 -5.65 25.71 9.14
C PRO A 447 -5.19 26.30 10.48
N VAL A 448 -5.58 25.65 11.58
CA VAL A 448 -5.14 25.97 12.94
C VAL A 448 -4.61 24.71 13.63
N PRO A 449 -3.60 24.81 14.52
CA PRO A 449 -3.10 23.66 15.26
C PRO A 449 -4.20 22.98 16.08
N GLY A 450 -4.18 21.64 16.12
CA GLY A 450 -5.07 20.82 16.95
C GLY A 450 -4.83 21.02 18.45
N ARG A 451 -5.45 22.06 19.03
CA ARG A 451 -5.23 22.52 20.41
C ARG A 451 -5.61 21.53 21.53
N ARG A 452 -6.36 20.45 21.27
CA ARG A 452 -6.96 19.67 22.37
C ARG A 452 -5.97 18.81 23.16
N ARG A 453 -4.87 18.31 22.58
CA ARG A 453 -4.03 17.29 23.27
C ARG A 453 -2.57 17.14 22.78
N LEU A 454 -2.09 17.97 21.85
CA LEU A 454 -0.65 18.16 21.61
C LEU A 454 -0.15 19.02 22.78
N GLY A 455 0.85 18.60 23.56
CA GLY A 455 1.28 19.35 24.75
C GLY A 455 1.61 20.81 24.41
N GLY A 456 1.71 21.69 25.43
CA GLY A 456 1.96 23.13 25.26
C GLY A 456 3.22 23.51 24.45
N GLY A 457 4.01 22.54 23.97
CA GLY A 457 5.17 22.74 23.10
C GLY A 457 4.88 23.16 21.66
N LEU A 458 3.64 23.05 21.16
CA LEU A 458 3.25 23.55 19.82
C LEU A 458 2.42 24.85 19.85
N GLU A 459 2.40 25.59 20.96
CA GLU A 459 1.76 26.93 20.97
C GLU A 459 2.51 27.95 20.07
N SER A 460 3.72 27.61 19.59
CA SER A 460 4.59 28.46 18.78
C SER A 460 4.89 27.90 17.37
N VAL A 461 3.88 27.40 16.62
CA VAL A 461 4.06 26.90 15.23
C VAL A 461 4.09 27.99 14.13
N PRO A 462 4.68 29.17 14.33
CA PRO A 462 5.42 29.76 13.24
C PRO A 462 6.90 29.51 13.54
N CYS A 463 7.40 28.34 13.14
CA CYS A 463 8.85 28.16 13.00
C CYS A 463 9.31 29.16 11.96
N GLU A 464 10.09 30.16 12.38
CA GLU A 464 10.72 31.10 11.48
C GLU A 464 11.57 30.36 10.42
N VAL A 465 11.77 31.01 9.28
CA VAL A 465 12.58 30.47 8.18
C VAL A 465 13.99 30.17 8.70
N GLY A 466 14.32 28.88 8.87
CA GLY A 466 15.64 28.42 9.31
C GLY A 466 15.73 27.87 10.73
N ASP A 467 14.64 27.88 11.51
CA ASP A 467 14.64 27.30 12.87
C ASP A 467 14.61 25.76 12.85
N ILE A 468 15.77 25.13 12.66
CA ILE A 468 15.90 23.66 12.71
C ILE A 468 15.54 23.13 14.10
N ALA A 469 15.90 23.85 15.17
CA ALA A 469 15.68 23.41 16.53
C ALA A 469 14.17 23.34 16.86
N GLY A 470 13.39 24.35 16.45
CA GLY A 470 11.93 24.32 16.56
C GLY A 470 11.30 23.17 15.78
N LYS A 471 11.77 22.91 14.56
CA LYS A 471 11.28 21.79 13.74
C LYS A 471 11.60 20.43 14.38
N MET A 472 12.78 20.27 14.96
CA MET A 472 13.15 19.05 15.69
C MET A 472 12.31 18.86 16.95
N LYS A 473 12.03 19.93 17.71
CA LYS A 473 11.12 19.86 18.87
C LYS A 473 9.73 19.35 18.50
N VAL A 474 9.19 19.75 17.34
CA VAL A 474 7.90 19.24 16.86
C VAL A 474 7.97 17.74 16.63
N LYS A 475 9.04 17.25 16.00
CA LYS A 475 9.27 15.81 15.81
C LYS A 475 9.40 15.09 17.16
N ASP A 476 10.16 15.63 18.10
CA ASP A 476 10.34 15.04 19.44
C ASP A 476 9.01 14.90 20.18
N GLU A 477 8.12 15.88 20.04
CA GLU A 477 6.76 15.82 20.62
C GLU A 477 5.92 14.72 19.95
N LEU A 478 6.00 14.56 18.62
CA LEU A 478 5.31 13.46 17.93
C LEU A 478 5.83 12.09 18.40
N VAL A 479 7.14 11.94 18.58
CA VAL A 479 7.75 10.72 19.13
C VAL A 479 7.31 10.50 20.58
N SER A 480 7.24 11.56 21.39
CA SER A 480 6.74 11.51 22.77
C SER A 480 5.30 11.01 22.83
N LEU A 481 4.42 11.51 21.96
CA LEU A 481 3.03 11.06 21.83
C LEU A 481 2.94 9.59 21.40
N ALA A 482 3.77 9.17 20.45
CA ALA A 482 3.86 7.79 20.00
C ALA A 482 4.33 6.84 21.11
N ARG A 483 5.22 7.28 22.00
CA ARG A 483 5.71 6.46 23.12
C ARG A 483 4.77 6.44 24.32
N SER A 484 4.09 7.53 24.61
CA SER A 484 3.32 7.71 25.86
C SER A 484 1.83 7.43 25.72
N ARG A 485 1.20 7.90 24.62
CA ARG A 485 -0.26 7.84 24.45
C ARG A 485 -0.70 6.74 23.50
N LEU A 486 -0.02 6.60 22.36
CA LEU A 486 -0.40 5.64 21.33
C LEU A 486 -0.47 4.18 21.79
N PRO A 487 0.39 3.67 22.72
CA PRO A 487 0.28 2.31 23.22
C PRO A 487 -1.05 2.03 23.94
N LEU A 488 -1.64 3.05 24.56
CA LEU A 488 -2.94 2.94 25.25
C LEU A 488 -4.11 2.87 24.27
N CYS A 489 -3.93 3.33 23.03
CA CYS A 489 -4.97 3.39 22.00
C CYS A 489 -4.90 2.19 21.04
N MET A 490 -3.69 1.85 20.58
CA MET A 490 -3.47 0.85 19.50
C MET A 490 -2.58 -0.33 19.94
N GLY A 491 -2.11 -0.34 21.19
CA GLY A 491 -1.17 -1.33 21.69
C GLY A 491 0.30 -1.01 21.38
N SER A 492 1.20 -1.69 22.08
CA SER A 492 2.65 -1.42 22.01
C SER A 492 3.28 -1.73 20.65
N ARG A 493 2.79 -2.77 19.96
CA ARG A 493 3.33 -3.16 18.64
C ARG A 493 3.08 -2.10 17.58
N TYR A 494 1.86 -1.55 17.53
CA TYR A 494 1.53 -0.45 16.60
C TYR A 494 2.35 0.80 16.95
N ALA A 495 2.45 1.13 18.24
CA ALA A 495 3.23 2.27 18.70
C ALA A 495 4.72 2.15 18.34
N ALA A 496 5.32 0.96 18.46
CA ALA A 496 6.69 0.71 18.07
C ALA A 496 6.93 1.00 16.58
N VAL A 497 6.05 0.52 15.69
CA VAL A 497 6.12 0.83 14.26
C VAL A 497 6.08 2.34 14.01
N VAL A 498 5.18 3.06 14.68
CA VAL A 498 5.07 4.52 14.54
C VAL A 498 6.36 5.21 15.00
N VAL A 499 6.93 4.81 16.13
CA VAL A 499 8.21 5.35 16.61
C VAL A 499 9.31 5.10 15.58
N THR A 500 9.46 3.86 15.11
CA THR A 500 10.42 3.49 14.06
C THR A 500 10.27 4.34 12.80
N CYS A 501 9.04 4.62 12.35
CA CYS A 501 8.80 5.52 11.22
C CYS A 501 9.22 6.97 11.51
N LEU A 502 8.92 7.49 12.70
CA LEU A 502 9.25 8.88 13.08
C LEU A 502 10.76 9.08 13.29
N THR A 503 11.49 8.04 13.70
CA THR A 503 12.94 8.08 13.97
C THR A 503 13.79 7.47 12.86
N CYS A 504 13.22 7.13 11.70
CA CYS A 504 13.92 6.45 10.59
C CYS A 504 15.09 7.23 9.97
N LEU A 505 15.28 8.50 10.35
CA LEU A 505 16.37 9.38 9.92
C LEU A 505 17.24 9.87 11.09
N ASP A 506 17.03 9.39 12.31
CA ASP A 506 17.81 9.78 13.49
C ASP A 506 19.18 9.13 13.48
N GLU A 507 20.22 9.89 13.86
CA GLU A 507 21.59 9.40 13.92
C GLU A 507 21.73 8.19 14.85
N ASP A 508 21.00 8.13 15.96
CA ASP A 508 21.11 7.03 16.91
C ASP A 508 20.32 5.76 16.52
N THR A 509 19.62 5.77 15.38
CA THR A 509 18.74 4.66 14.96
C THR A 509 19.41 3.81 13.87
N GLU A 510 19.85 2.61 14.23
CA GLU A 510 20.45 1.65 13.28
C GLU A 510 19.43 0.97 12.35
N GLU A 511 18.12 1.08 12.62
CA GLU A 511 17.08 0.32 11.88
C GLU A 511 16.95 0.73 10.40
N PHE A 512 17.25 1.99 10.13
CA PHE A 512 17.31 2.58 8.79
C PHE A 512 18.62 3.36 8.65
N ARG A 513 19.76 2.87 9.21
CA ARG A 513 21.12 3.39 8.98
C ARG A 513 22.10 2.32 8.49
N GLY A 514 23.07 2.75 7.69
CA GLY A 514 24.16 1.95 7.11
C GLY A 514 24.86 2.73 5.98
N GLU A 515 26.20 2.71 5.92
CA GLU A 515 27.01 3.36 4.86
C GLU A 515 26.64 2.86 3.45
N ASP A 516 25.99 1.70 3.36
CA ASP A 516 25.52 1.02 2.14
C ASP A 516 24.02 1.19 1.83
N MET A 517 23.26 2.01 2.57
CA MET A 517 21.83 2.23 2.31
C MET A 517 21.50 3.14 1.12
N GLN A 518 22.54 3.62 0.46
CA GLN A 518 22.44 4.19 -0.88
C GLN A 518 22.93 3.16 -1.88
N ASP A 519 22.35 1.94 -1.87
CA ASP A 519 22.48 1.11 -3.05
C ASP A 519 21.88 1.88 -4.23
N GLU A 520 22.54 1.86 -5.40
CA GLU A 520 22.15 2.69 -6.55
C GLU A 520 20.66 2.51 -6.92
N ASP A 521 20.10 1.34 -6.57
CA ASP A 521 18.73 0.94 -6.85
C ASP A 521 17.76 1.20 -5.68
N GLY A 522 18.18 1.67 -4.50
CA GLY A 522 17.28 1.90 -3.36
C GLY A 522 16.52 0.64 -2.90
N ILE A 523 17.13 -0.54 -2.98
CA ILE A 523 16.48 -1.81 -2.65
C ILE A 523 16.53 -2.04 -1.15
N LEU A 524 17.66 -1.74 -0.50
CA LEU A 524 17.86 -1.97 0.94
C LEU A 524 16.84 -1.20 1.80
N VAL A 525 16.57 0.06 1.46
CA VAL A 525 15.54 0.87 2.15
C VAL A 525 14.15 0.25 1.99
N GLY A 526 13.85 -0.29 0.81
CA GLY A 526 12.61 -1.03 0.55
C GLY A 526 12.51 -2.29 1.42
N VAL A 527 13.58 -3.07 1.55
CA VAL A 527 13.61 -4.26 2.42
C VAL A 527 13.36 -3.87 3.88
N ARG A 528 14.05 -2.84 4.38
CA ARG A 528 13.87 -2.35 5.77
C ARG A 528 12.46 -1.85 6.03
N PHE A 529 11.88 -1.13 5.08
CA PHE A 529 10.47 -0.69 5.18
C PHE A 529 9.53 -1.89 5.32
N ILE A 530 9.73 -2.93 4.51
CA ILE A 530 8.90 -4.13 4.59
C ILE A 530 9.07 -4.81 5.96
N GLU A 531 10.31 -5.06 6.38
CA GLU A 531 10.62 -5.76 7.63
C GLU A 531 10.08 -5.01 8.86
N LYS A 532 10.38 -3.71 8.95
CA LYS A 532 10.12 -2.91 10.16
C LYS A 532 8.72 -2.31 10.20
N VAL A 533 8.05 -2.16 9.06
CA VAL A 533 6.74 -1.52 8.98
C VAL A 533 5.67 -2.51 8.53
N LEU A 534 5.79 -3.07 7.32
CA LEU A 534 4.71 -3.90 6.75
C LEU A 534 4.50 -5.22 7.50
N VAL A 535 5.57 -5.96 7.77
CA VAL A 535 5.50 -7.23 8.51
C VAL A 535 4.97 -6.97 9.91
N CYS A 536 5.57 -6.00 10.63
CA CYS A 536 5.16 -5.67 11.99
C CYS A 536 3.69 -5.24 12.09
N LEU A 537 3.17 -4.41 11.17
CA LEU A 537 1.75 -4.07 11.13
C LEU A 537 0.89 -5.29 10.76
N GLY A 538 1.34 -6.09 9.79
CA GLY A 538 0.65 -7.27 9.29
C GLY A 538 0.36 -8.29 10.39
N GLU A 539 1.30 -8.50 11.30
CA GLU A 539 1.20 -9.44 12.42
C GLU A 539 0.34 -8.97 13.60
N ILE A 540 -0.12 -7.71 13.60
CA ILE A 540 -1.05 -7.24 14.63
C ILE A 540 -2.43 -7.87 14.37
N VAL A 541 -2.88 -8.64 15.36
CA VAL A 541 -4.20 -9.27 15.45
C VAL A 541 -4.95 -8.60 16.61
N ILE A 542 -6.20 -8.18 16.37
CA ILE A 542 -7.07 -7.49 17.33
C ILE A 542 -8.23 -8.40 17.70
#